data_AF-A0A965Z7X3-F1
#
_entry.id   AF-A0A965Z7X3-F1
#
_cell.length_a   1.000
_cell.length_b   1.000
_cell.length_c   1.000
_cell.angle_alpha   90.00
_cell.angle_beta   90.00
_cell.angle_gamma   90.00
#
_symmetry.space_group_name_H-M   'P 1'
#
loop_
_entity.id
_entity.type
_entity.pdbx_description
1 polymer ?
#
loop_
_entity_poly.entity_id
_entity_poly.type
_entity_poly.pdbx_seq_one_letter_code
_entity_poly.pdbx_strand_id
1 'polypeptide(L)'
;MAQKEEKFISERENRTILHMDLDTFFVSVERLLNRALEGKPVIVGGMSDRGVVSACSYEARRYGVHSAMPMKMAKSLCKEAVFIRGDMDTYSRYSRMVSEIIAESAPLFEKASIDEHYLDITGMDRFFGSYSWAHELRRRIIRETGLPISFGLSVNKTVAKIATGEAKPNGEMQVAAPVVRPFMGPLSIRKIPMIGLKTYQSLRAMGVARIATLRDIPPEMMERVLGKNGVALWKKANGIDLTPVIAYAEKKSMSHETTFEQDSIDVQKMKEILMVMTEKLAFQLR
;
A
#
# COMPACT_ATOMS: atom_id res chain seq x y z
N MET A 1 -3.17 12.74 -35.88
CA MET A 1 -2.65 12.49 -34.52
C MET A 1 -3.78 12.35 -33.52
N ALA A 2 -4.75 13.27 -33.47
CA ALA A 2 -5.95 13.19 -32.60
C ALA A 2 -6.73 11.86 -32.68
N GLN A 3 -7.02 11.32 -33.87
CA GLN A 3 -7.71 10.01 -34.00
C GLN A 3 -6.88 8.81 -33.52
N LYS A 4 -5.54 8.89 -33.55
CA LYS A 4 -4.67 7.85 -32.98
C LYS A 4 -4.66 7.95 -31.46
N GLU A 5 -4.64 9.15 -30.89
CA GLU A 5 -4.77 9.38 -29.45
C GLU A 5 -6.15 8.98 -28.91
N GLU A 6 -7.25 9.32 -29.60
CA GLU A 6 -8.61 8.91 -29.22
C GLU A 6 -8.79 7.39 -29.26
N LYS A 7 -8.25 6.71 -30.29
CA LYS A 7 -8.26 5.24 -30.34
C LYS A 7 -7.42 4.62 -29.22
N PHE A 8 -6.24 5.18 -28.93
CA PHE A 8 -5.35 4.74 -27.84
C PHE A 8 -5.94 4.99 -26.44
N ILE A 9 -6.74 6.05 -26.28
CA ILE A 9 -7.49 6.35 -25.07
C ILE A 9 -8.66 5.36 -24.92
N SER A 10 -9.42 5.09 -25.99
CA SER A 10 -10.53 4.11 -25.94
C SER A 10 -10.08 2.66 -25.70
N GLU A 11 -8.89 2.25 -26.18
CA GLU A 11 -8.33 0.93 -25.86
C GLU A 11 -7.89 0.81 -24.39
N ARG A 12 -7.55 1.94 -23.74
CA ARG A 12 -7.22 2.00 -22.30
C ARG A 12 -8.43 2.18 -21.38
N GLU A 13 -9.62 2.45 -21.94
CA GLU A 13 -10.86 2.65 -21.18
C GLU A 13 -11.47 1.34 -20.65
N ASN A 14 -11.09 0.18 -21.20
CA ASN A 14 -11.59 -1.13 -20.78
C ASN A 14 -10.56 -1.95 -19.99
N ARG A 15 -9.68 -1.30 -19.22
CA ARG A 15 -8.77 -2.04 -18.33
C ARG A 15 -9.51 -2.57 -17.11
N THR A 16 -9.13 -3.77 -16.72
CA THR A 16 -9.62 -4.42 -15.49
C THR A 16 -8.44 -4.66 -14.57
N ILE A 17 -8.25 -3.74 -13.62
CA ILE A 17 -7.12 -3.75 -12.69
C ILE A 17 -7.60 -4.19 -11.31
N LEU A 18 -6.94 -5.21 -10.79
CA LEU A 18 -7.11 -5.70 -9.43
C LEU A 18 -5.96 -5.18 -8.57
N HIS A 19 -6.26 -4.74 -7.35
CA HIS A 19 -5.27 -4.51 -6.30
C HIS A 19 -5.59 -5.45 -5.14
N MET A 20 -4.61 -6.23 -4.71
CA MET A 20 -4.71 -7.14 -3.56
C MET A 20 -3.72 -6.70 -2.49
N ASP A 21 -4.14 -6.72 -1.23
CA ASP A 21 -3.36 -6.21 -0.11
C ASP A 21 -3.66 -7.02 1.17
N LEU A 22 -2.61 -7.60 1.76
CA LEU A 22 -2.73 -8.44 2.96
C LEU A 22 -3.16 -7.60 4.17
N ASP A 23 -4.13 -8.11 4.92
CA ASP A 23 -4.69 -7.38 6.05
C ASP A 23 -3.76 -7.44 7.25
N THR A 24 -3.33 -6.27 7.71
CA THR A 24 -2.40 -6.12 8.86
C THR A 24 -1.25 -7.12 8.78
N PHE A 25 -0.61 -7.22 7.61
CA PHE A 25 0.22 -8.36 7.20
C PHE A 25 1.13 -8.94 8.29
N PHE A 26 2.01 -8.14 8.89
CA PHE A 26 2.95 -8.64 9.90
C PHE A 26 2.21 -9.20 11.13
N VAL A 27 1.16 -8.53 11.59
CA VAL A 27 0.34 -9.02 12.72
C VAL A 27 -0.37 -10.32 12.35
N SER A 28 -0.87 -10.44 11.13
CA SER A 28 -1.51 -11.66 10.66
C SER A 28 -0.54 -12.84 10.60
N VAL A 29 0.71 -12.60 10.19
CA VAL A 29 1.77 -13.62 10.28
C VAL A 29 2.06 -14.00 11.73
N GLU A 30 2.21 -13.02 12.63
CA GLU A 30 2.44 -13.32 14.06
C GLU A 30 1.29 -14.14 14.68
N ARG A 31 0.04 -13.90 14.26
CA ARG A 31 -1.13 -14.67 14.71
C ARG A 31 -1.12 -16.11 14.20
N LEU A 32 -0.59 -16.36 13.00
CA LEU A 32 -0.41 -17.73 12.50
C LEU A 32 0.64 -18.49 13.33
N LEU A 33 1.69 -17.80 13.78
CA LEU A 33 2.74 -18.39 14.62
C LEU A 33 2.29 -18.55 16.08
N ASN A 34 1.43 -17.66 16.57
CA ASN A 34 0.94 -17.66 17.93
C ASN A 34 -0.54 -17.26 18.01
N ARG A 35 -1.41 -18.27 18.11
CA ARG A 35 -2.87 -18.09 18.23
C ARG A 35 -3.29 -17.32 19.48
N ALA A 36 -2.47 -17.24 20.52
CA ALA A 36 -2.78 -16.45 21.71
C ALA A 36 -2.84 -14.93 21.45
N LEU A 37 -2.45 -14.48 20.25
CA LEU A 37 -2.53 -13.09 19.78
C LEU A 37 -3.86 -12.73 19.09
N GLU A 38 -4.73 -13.72 18.86
CA GLU A 38 -6.06 -13.49 18.28
C GLU A 38 -6.92 -12.61 19.20
N GLY A 39 -7.59 -11.62 18.62
CA GLY A 39 -8.45 -10.67 19.35
C GLY A 39 -7.72 -9.68 20.26
N LYS A 40 -6.38 -9.74 20.35
CA LYS A 40 -5.58 -8.82 21.17
C LYS A 40 -5.03 -7.66 20.36
N PRO A 41 -4.84 -6.48 20.98
CA PRO A 41 -4.07 -5.42 20.38
C PRO A 41 -2.61 -5.84 20.26
N VAL A 42 -2.14 -5.98 19.02
CA VAL A 42 -0.75 -6.32 18.67
C VAL A 42 -0.11 -5.17 17.90
N ILE A 43 1.14 -4.88 18.22
CA ILE A 43 1.97 -3.86 17.58
C ILE A 43 3.31 -4.50 17.21
N VAL A 44 3.68 -4.44 15.94
CA VAL A 44 4.97 -4.92 15.41
C VAL A 44 5.84 -3.70 15.08
N GLY A 45 7.07 -3.67 15.56
CA GLY A 45 8.02 -2.61 15.22
C GLY A 45 9.25 -2.54 16.11
N GLY A 46 10.00 -1.45 16.02
CA GLY A 46 11.21 -1.24 16.82
C GLY A 46 10.89 -1.14 18.32
N MET A 47 11.56 -1.92 19.16
CA MET A 47 11.30 -1.97 20.61
C MET A 47 11.80 -0.75 21.38
N SER A 48 12.74 0.00 20.79
CA SER A 48 13.29 1.23 21.38
C SER A 48 12.29 2.39 21.31
N ASP A 49 12.47 3.39 22.17
CA ASP A 49 11.61 4.57 22.18
C ASP A 49 11.79 5.47 20.95
N ARG A 50 12.92 5.32 20.23
CA ARG A 50 13.18 5.91 18.91
C ARG A 50 12.66 5.05 17.76
N GLY A 51 12.13 3.86 18.05
CA GLY A 51 11.50 2.98 17.08
C GLY A 51 10.16 3.53 16.59
N VAL A 52 9.68 2.92 15.51
CA VAL A 52 8.37 3.21 14.92
C VAL A 52 7.54 1.93 14.83
N VAL A 53 6.22 2.10 14.81
CA VAL A 53 5.27 1.04 14.52
C VAL A 53 5.38 0.67 13.03
N SER A 54 5.80 -0.56 12.74
CA SER A 54 5.81 -1.09 11.37
C SER A 54 4.40 -1.53 10.97
N ALA A 55 3.73 -2.28 11.83
CA ALA A 55 2.35 -2.71 11.64
C ALA A 55 1.60 -2.77 12.97
N CYS A 56 0.28 -2.66 12.93
CA CYS A 56 -0.57 -2.82 14.11
C CYS A 56 -1.90 -3.47 13.74
N SER A 57 -2.43 -4.23 14.70
CA SER A 57 -3.72 -4.90 14.64
C SER A 57 -4.89 -3.91 14.50
N TYR A 58 -6.03 -4.38 14.01
CA TYR A 58 -7.25 -3.55 13.95
C TYR A 58 -7.72 -3.12 15.35
N GLU A 59 -7.48 -3.96 16.35
CA GLU A 59 -7.74 -3.72 17.76
C GLU A 59 -6.90 -2.54 18.27
N ALA A 60 -5.59 -2.52 17.98
CA ALA A 60 -4.71 -1.41 18.32
C ALA A 60 -5.08 -0.11 17.58
N ARG A 61 -5.57 -0.19 16.34
CA ARG A 61 -6.03 0.98 15.57
C ARG A 61 -7.19 1.73 16.25
N ARG A 62 -8.02 1.05 17.05
CA ARG A 62 -9.11 1.68 17.83
C ARG A 62 -8.59 2.66 18.87
N TYR A 63 -7.38 2.45 19.37
CA TYR A 63 -6.67 3.36 20.29
C TYR A 63 -5.95 4.50 19.55
N GLY A 64 -6.12 4.61 18.23
CA GLY A 64 -5.45 5.61 17.41
C GLY A 64 -4.03 5.22 16.96
N VAL A 65 -3.57 4.01 17.28
CA VAL A 65 -2.26 3.52 16.81
C VAL A 65 -2.30 3.30 15.29
N HIS A 66 -1.24 3.70 14.60
CA HIS A 66 -1.10 3.49 13.15
C HIS A 66 0.37 3.26 12.76
N SER A 67 0.59 2.69 11.57
CA SER A 67 1.95 2.54 11.02
C SER A 67 2.67 3.89 10.93
N ALA A 68 4.00 3.85 11.05
CA ALA A 68 4.90 4.99 11.15
C ALA A 68 4.71 5.89 12.39
N MET A 69 3.84 5.52 13.34
CA MET A 69 3.74 6.19 14.64
C MET A 69 4.99 5.92 15.50
N PRO A 70 5.53 6.91 16.24
CA PRO A 70 6.59 6.68 17.21
C PRO A 70 6.19 5.64 18.28
N MET A 71 7.07 4.68 18.58
CA MET A 71 6.75 3.59 19.50
C MET A 71 6.40 4.08 20.91
N LYS A 72 7.06 5.14 21.38
CA LYS A 72 6.74 5.80 22.65
C LYS A 72 5.29 6.30 22.73
N MET A 73 4.78 6.85 21.63
CA MET A 73 3.40 7.31 21.54
C MET A 73 2.43 6.12 21.50
N ALA A 74 2.76 5.08 20.73
CA ALA A 74 1.95 3.86 20.65
C ALA A 74 1.80 3.16 22.01
N LYS A 75 2.89 3.05 22.79
CA LYS A 75 2.88 2.55 24.18
C LYS A 75 1.96 3.37 25.10
N SER A 76 1.91 4.68 24.89
CA SER A 76 1.07 5.58 25.69
C SER A 76 -0.41 5.44 25.33
N LEU A 77 -0.72 5.25 24.04
CA LEU A 77 -2.09 5.11 23.53
C LEU A 77 -2.72 3.75 23.85
N CYS A 78 -1.94 2.66 23.77
CA CYS A 78 -2.44 1.30 23.94
C CYS A 78 -1.54 0.52 24.91
N LYS A 79 -1.73 0.74 26.22
CA LYS A 79 -0.90 0.14 27.28
C LYS A 79 -0.97 -1.38 27.36
N GLU A 80 -2.10 -1.95 26.96
CA GLU A 80 -2.38 -3.39 26.94
C GLU A 80 -1.92 -4.11 25.66
N ALA A 81 -1.29 -3.38 24.73
CA ALA A 81 -0.79 -3.97 23.49
C ALA A 81 0.35 -4.97 23.73
N VAL A 82 0.34 -6.06 22.97
CA VAL A 82 1.49 -6.96 22.84
C VAL A 82 2.44 -6.38 21.80
N PHE A 83 3.68 -6.11 22.22
CA PHE A 83 4.73 -5.55 21.37
C PHE A 83 5.66 -6.65 20.85
N ILE A 84 5.88 -6.68 19.54
CA ILE A 84 6.69 -7.69 18.86
C ILE A 84 7.73 -6.97 17.99
N ARG A 85 8.99 -7.38 18.07
CA ARG A 85 10.08 -6.81 17.24
C ARG A 85 9.88 -7.09 15.75
N GLY A 86 9.33 -8.26 15.44
CA GLY A 86 9.07 -8.78 14.12
C GLY A 86 10.27 -9.42 13.46
N ASP A 87 10.00 -10.40 12.59
CA ASP A 87 11.00 -11.16 11.83
C ASP A 87 10.78 -10.98 10.33
N MET A 88 11.64 -10.17 9.71
CA MET A 88 11.54 -9.83 8.28
C MET A 88 11.78 -11.03 7.36
N ASP A 89 12.54 -12.03 7.79
CA ASP A 89 12.78 -13.23 6.97
C ASP A 89 11.51 -14.09 6.91
N THR A 90 10.86 -14.27 8.07
CA THR A 90 9.56 -14.93 8.14
C THR A 90 8.50 -14.18 7.35
N TYR A 91 8.41 -12.86 7.46
CA TYR A 91 7.47 -12.07 6.67
C TYR A 91 7.75 -12.18 5.16
N SER A 92 9.03 -12.16 4.77
CA SER A 92 9.42 -12.33 3.37
C SER A 92 9.06 -13.71 2.82
N ARG A 93 9.14 -14.77 3.64
CA ARG A 93 8.71 -16.13 3.27
C ARG A 93 7.21 -16.18 2.97
N TYR A 94 6.38 -15.65 3.87
CA TYR A 94 4.93 -15.61 3.65
C TYR A 94 4.52 -14.74 2.47
N SER A 95 5.18 -13.58 2.30
CA SER A 95 5.00 -12.72 1.14
C SER A 95 5.31 -13.44 -0.17
N ARG A 96 6.36 -14.26 -0.19
CA ARG A 96 6.75 -15.05 -1.36
C ARG A 96 5.69 -16.09 -1.70
N MET A 97 5.18 -16.81 -0.70
CA MET A 97 4.10 -17.78 -0.88
C MET A 97 2.85 -17.15 -1.51
N VAL A 98 2.41 -15.98 -1.03
CA VAL A 98 1.29 -15.24 -1.63
C VAL A 98 1.63 -14.83 -3.08
N SER A 99 2.85 -14.35 -3.31
CA SER A 99 3.30 -13.93 -4.65
C SER A 99 3.35 -15.10 -5.64
N GLU A 100 3.74 -16.29 -5.19
CA GLU A 100 3.77 -17.53 -6.00
C GLU A 100 2.35 -17.94 -6.41
N ILE A 101 1.39 -17.96 -5.48
CA ILE A 101 -0.03 -18.25 -5.78
C ILE A 101 -0.61 -17.27 -6.81
N ILE A 102 -0.27 -15.98 -6.66
CA ILE A 102 -0.66 -14.94 -7.63
C ILE A 102 0.00 -15.21 -8.99
N ALA A 103 1.29 -15.51 -9.02
CA ALA A 103 2.05 -15.75 -10.24
C ALA A 103 1.55 -16.96 -11.04
N GLU A 104 1.09 -18.01 -10.35
CA GLU A 104 0.51 -19.20 -10.98
C GLU A 104 -0.85 -18.93 -11.65
N SER A 105 -1.58 -17.94 -11.15
CA SER A 105 -2.97 -17.71 -11.55
C SER A 105 -3.13 -16.52 -12.48
N ALA A 106 -2.38 -15.43 -12.22
CA ALA A 106 -2.58 -14.14 -12.85
C ALA A 106 -1.87 -14.04 -14.22
N PRO A 107 -2.52 -13.49 -15.26
CA PRO A 107 -1.87 -13.28 -16.55
C PRO A 107 -0.75 -12.23 -16.49
N LEU A 108 -0.94 -11.17 -15.69
CA LEU A 108 0.05 -10.13 -15.46
C LEU A 108 -0.12 -9.57 -14.05
N PHE A 109 0.97 -9.52 -13.27
CA PHE A 109 0.97 -8.92 -11.95
C PHE A 109 2.23 -8.10 -11.69
N GLU A 110 2.13 -7.10 -10.82
CA GLU A 110 3.19 -6.25 -10.31
C GLU A 110 3.20 -6.38 -8.79
N LYS A 111 4.36 -6.69 -8.20
CA LYS A 111 4.55 -6.68 -6.76
C LYS A 111 4.93 -5.26 -6.31
N ALA A 112 3.98 -4.54 -5.71
CA ALA A 112 4.15 -3.15 -5.29
C ALA A 112 4.88 -3.01 -3.95
N SER A 113 4.68 -3.96 -3.03
CA SER A 113 5.36 -4.03 -1.74
C SER A 113 5.50 -5.50 -1.27
N ILE A 114 5.87 -5.71 0.00
CA ILE A 114 5.89 -7.05 0.59
C ILE A 114 4.48 -7.66 0.71
N ASP A 115 3.44 -6.83 0.78
CA ASP A 115 2.06 -7.23 1.04
C ASP A 115 1.05 -6.77 -0.01
N GLU A 116 1.47 -5.99 -1.01
CA GLU A 116 0.60 -5.41 -2.04
C GLU A 116 0.97 -5.87 -3.45
N HIS A 117 -0.04 -6.21 -4.23
CA HIS A 117 0.06 -6.62 -5.63
C HIS A 117 -0.98 -5.91 -6.49
N TYR A 118 -0.58 -5.49 -7.69
CA TYR A 118 -1.51 -5.11 -8.75
C TYR A 118 -1.55 -6.21 -9.80
N LEU A 119 -2.73 -6.53 -10.32
CA LEU A 119 -2.89 -7.44 -11.45
C LEU A 119 -3.63 -6.72 -12.57
N ASP A 120 -3.19 -6.94 -13.79
CA ASP A 120 -3.95 -6.56 -14.98
C ASP A 120 -4.64 -7.81 -15.53
N ILE A 121 -5.94 -7.89 -15.31
CA ILE A 121 -6.79 -9.00 -15.74
C ILE A 121 -7.75 -8.57 -16.85
N THR A 122 -7.34 -7.57 -17.62
CA THR A 122 -8.08 -7.06 -18.78
C THR A 122 -8.39 -8.21 -19.75
N GLY A 123 -9.66 -8.32 -20.15
CA GLY A 123 -10.14 -9.37 -21.06
C GLY A 123 -10.54 -10.68 -20.40
N MET A 124 -10.22 -10.93 -19.12
CA MET A 124 -10.61 -12.17 -18.42
C MET A 124 -12.13 -12.31 -18.26
N ASP A 125 -12.87 -11.20 -18.27
CA ASP A 125 -14.33 -11.18 -18.14
C ASP A 125 -15.04 -11.97 -19.25
N ARG A 126 -14.40 -12.12 -20.42
CA ARG A 126 -14.93 -12.90 -21.55
C ARG A 126 -15.07 -14.39 -21.26
N PHE A 127 -14.32 -14.93 -20.30
CA PHE A 127 -14.21 -16.36 -20.06
C PHE A 127 -14.56 -16.76 -18.62
N PHE A 128 -14.18 -15.96 -17.63
CA PHE A 128 -14.23 -16.35 -16.23
C PHE A 128 -15.06 -15.41 -15.34
N GLY A 129 -15.39 -14.22 -15.83
CA GLY A 129 -15.88 -13.13 -14.99
C GLY A 129 -14.78 -12.59 -14.06
N SER A 130 -14.30 -11.37 -14.29
CA SER A 130 -13.11 -10.85 -13.59
C SER A 130 -13.28 -10.78 -12.07
N TYR A 131 -14.49 -10.45 -11.59
CA TYR A 131 -14.77 -10.39 -10.14
C TYR A 131 -14.83 -11.78 -9.51
N SER A 132 -15.50 -12.74 -10.16
CA SER A 132 -15.57 -14.13 -9.67
C SER A 132 -14.19 -14.77 -9.63
N TRP A 133 -13.37 -14.52 -10.66
CA TRP A 133 -12.00 -15.00 -10.69
C TRP A 133 -11.15 -14.40 -9.54
N ALA A 134 -11.27 -13.09 -9.30
CA ALA A 134 -10.56 -12.43 -8.19
C ALA A 134 -11.01 -12.96 -6.81
N HIS A 135 -12.30 -13.25 -6.65
CA HIS A 135 -12.86 -13.88 -5.46
C HIS A 135 -12.24 -15.26 -5.20
N GLU A 136 -12.17 -16.11 -6.22
CA GLU A 136 -11.57 -17.44 -6.09
C GLU A 136 -10.06 -17.39 -5.83
N LEU A 137 -9.33 -16.46 -6.47
CA LEU A 137 -7.92 -16.23 -6.16
C LEU A 137 -7.72 -15.82 -4.70
N ARG A 138 -8.54 -14.90 -4.19
CA ARG A 138 -8.52 -14.50 -2.78
C ARG A 138 -8.79 -15.68 -1.85
N ARG A 139 -9.82 -16.49 -2.12
CA ARG A 139 -10.12 -17.69 -1.32
C ARG A 139 -8.97 -18.69 -1.33
N ARG A 140 -8.34 -18.89 -2.49
CA ARG A 140 -7.15 -19.74 -2.65
C ARG A 140 -6.01 -19.25 -1.78
N ILE A 141 -5.66 -17.95 -1.84
CA ILE A 141 -4.61 -17.34 -1.02
C ILE A 141 -4.89 -17.55 0.47
N ILE A 142 -6.10 -17.26 0.94
CA ILE A 142 -6.48 -17.42 2.35
C ILE A 142 -6.37 -18.88 2.78
N ARG A 143 -6.84 -19.81 1.95
CA ARG A 143 -6.82 -21.26 2.25
C ARG A 143 -5.39 -21.81 2.34
N GLU A 144 -4.52 -21.43 1.40
CA GLU A 144 -3.17 -21.98 1.30
C GLU A 144 -2.17 -21.32 2.26
N THR A 145 -2.36 -20.03 2.56
CA THR A 145 -1.41 -19.27 3.41
C THR A 145 -1.90 -19.04 4.83
N GLY A 146 -3.22 -19.14 5.06
CA GLY A 146 -3.88 -18.72 6.30
C GLY A 146 -3.96 -17.20 6.48
N LEU A 147 -3.45 -16.40 5.54
CA LEU A 147 -3.40 -14.95 5.66
C LEU A 147 -4.66 -14.28 5.10
N PRO A 148 -5.29 -13.36 5.85
CA PRO A 148 -6.38 -12.55 5.32
C PRO A 148 -5.84 -11.57 4.28
N ILE A 149 -6.54 -11.47 3.16
CA ILE A 149 -6.23 -10.54 2.07
C ILE A 149 -7.52 -9.84 1.65
N SER A 150 -7.42 -8.55 1.36
CA SER A 150 -8.52 -7.77 0.78
C SER A 150 -8.19 -7.38 -0.65
N PHE A 151 -9.21 -7.16 -1.49
CA PHE A 151 -8.98 -6.67 -2.85
C PHE A 151 -9.99 -5.61 -3.31
N GLY A 152 -9.55 -4.81 -4.27
CA GLY A 152 -10.36 -3.86 -5.02
C GLY A 152 -10.16 -4.07 -6.51
N LEU A 153 -11.27 -4.19 -7.25
CA LEU A 153 -11.30 -4.35 -8.70
C LEU A 153 -11.85 -3.07 -9.35
N SER A 154 -11.10 -2.46 -10.26
CA SER A 154 -11.57 -1.25 -10.95
C SER A 154 -10.86 -1.01 -12.29
N VAL A 155 -11.06 0.17 -12.88
CA VAL A 155 -10.60 0.57 -14.21
C VAL A 155 -9.10 0.93 -14.27
N ASN A 156 -8.47 1.17 -13.13
CA ASN A 156 -7.05 1.49 -13.02
C ASN A 156 -6.49 1.29 -11.61
N LYS A 157 -5.16 1.40 -11.48
CA LYS A 157 -4.42 1.19 -10.21
C LYS A 157 -4.91 2.09 -9.08
N THR A 158 -5.13 3.38 -9.35
CA THR A 158 -5.56 4.33 -8.31
C THR A 158 -6.91 3.94 -7.71
N VAL A 159 -7.92 3.70 -8.54
CA VAL A 159 -9.26 3.38 -8.05
C VAL A 159 -9.28 2.00 -7.41
N ALA A 160 -8.58 1.01 -7.97
CA ALA A 160 -8.46 -0.33 -7.40
C ALA A 160 -7.83 -0.30 -5.99
N LYS A 161 -6.76 0.49 -5.80
CA LYS A 161 -6.13 0.66 -4.48
C LYS A 161 -7.07 1.32 -3.47
N ILE A 162 -7.79 2.37 -3.87
CA ILE A 162 -8.77 3.03 -2.99
C ILE A 162 -9.89 2.06 -2.63
N ALA A 163 -10.45 1.33 -3.60
CA ALA A 163 -11.49 0.32 -3.38
C ALA A 163 -11.03 -0.77 -2.39
N THR A 164 -9.78 -1.24 -2.52
CA THR A 164 -9.20 -2.18 -1.56
C THR A 164 -9.20 -1.62 -0.15
N GLY A 165 -8.77 -0.36 0.01
CA GLY A 165 -8.74 0.30 1.31
C GLY A 165 -10.12 0.49 1.96
N GLU A 166 -11.18 0.66 1.16
CA GLU A 166 -12.56 0.71 1.65
C GLU A 166 -13.16 -0.68 1.92
N ALA A 167 -12.64 -1.73 1.26
CA ALA A 167 -13.07 -3.11 1.45
C ALA A 167 -12.52 -3.75 2.74
N LYS A 168 -11.42 -3.23 3.29
CA LYS A 168 -10.77 -3.79 4.49
C LYS A 168 -11.68 -3.69 5.73
N PRO A 169 -11.65 -4.70 6.63
CA PRO A 169 -10.80 -5.90 6.63
C PRO A 169 -11.44 -7.11 5.93
N ASN A 170 -10.58 -7.99 5.39
CA ASN A 170 -10.91 -9.28 4.79
C ASN A 170 -12.08 -9.20 3.80
N GLY A 171 -12.11 -8.15 2.98
CA GLY A 171 -13.22 -7.82 2.11
C GLY A 171 -12.81 -7.63 0.66
N GLU A 172 -13.82 -7.47 -0.18
CA GLU A 172 -13.69 -7.37 -1.62
C GLU A 172 -14.66 -6.31 -2.14
N MET A 173 -14.19 -5.48 -3.09
CA MET A 173 -15.01 -4.41 -3.66
C MET A 173 -14.74 -4.25 -5.16
N GLN A 174 -15.80 -4.09 -5.94
CA GLN A 174 -15.70 -3.72 -7.35
C GLN A 174 -16.22 -2.30 -7.56
N VAL A 175 -15.45 -1.49 -8.28
CA VAL A 175 -15.84 -0.13 -8.68
C VAL A 175 -15.78 -0.05 -10.21
N ALA A 176 -16.92 -0.24 -10.86
CA ALA A 176 -17.05 -0.16 -12.31
C ALA A 176 -16.93 1.29 -12.82
N ALA A 177 -16.60 1.48 -14.10
CA ALA A 177 -16.37 2.79 -14.71
C ALA A 177 -17.47 3.85 -14.42
N PRO A 178 -18.78 3.52 -14.55
CA PRO A 178 -19.84 4.51 -14.34
C PRO A 178 -19.93 5.02 -12.89
N VAL A 179 -19.47 4.22 -11.92
CA VAL A 179 -19.58 4.53 -10.49
C VAL A 179 -18.29 5.08 -9.88
N VAL A 180 -17.19 5.17 -10.63
CA VAL A 180 -15.90 5.70 -10.13
C VAL A 180 -16.06 7.09 -9.52
N ARG A 181 -16.71 8.02 -10.22
CA ARG A 181 -16.87 9.40 -9.75
C ARG A 181 -17.79 9.50 -8.52
N PRO A 182 -18.99 8.88 -8.49
CA PRO A 182 -19.81 8.80 -7.29
C PRO A 182 -19.12 8.14 -6.11
N PHE A 183 -18.38 7.04 -6.33
CA PHE A 183 -17.66 6.32 -5.29
C PHE A 183 -16.54 7.16 -4.67
N MET A 184 -15.69 7.79 -5.49
CA MET A 184 -14.55 8.54 -4.99
C MET A 184 -14.93 9.88 -4.36
N GLY A 185 -15.94 10.56 -4.91
CA GLY A 185 -16.35 11.91 -4.50
C GLY A 185 -16.43 12.17 -2.99
N PRO A 186 -17.18 11.37 -2.20
CA PRO A 186 -17.36 11.59 -0.77
C PRO A 186 -16.11 11.28 0.08
N LEU A 187 -15.14 10.55 -0.46
CA LEU A 187 -13.97 10.11 0.29
C LEU A 187 -13.05 11.28 0.64
N SER A 188 -12.30 11.11 1.74
CA SER A 188 -11.23 12.04 2.14
C SER A 188 -10.10 12.04 1.10
N ILE A 189 -9.54 13.21 0.81
CA ILE A 189 -8.36 13.31 -0.08
C ILE A 189 -7.17 12.44 0.38
N ARG A 190 -7.07 12.13 1.69
CA ARG A 190 -6.01 11.25 2.23
C ARG A 190 -6.03 9.84 1.63
N LYS A 191 -7.14 9.42 1.04
CA LYS A 191 -7.28 8.11 0.38
C LYS A 191 -6.57 8.07 -0.98
N ILE A 192 -6.30 9.21 -1.62
CA ILE A 192 -5.62 9.24 -2.91
C ILE A 192 -4.13 8.87 -2.72
N PRO A 193 -3.62 7.85 -3.42
CA PRO A 193 -2.18 7.56 -3.43
C PRO A 193 -1.39 8.81 -3.86
N MET A 194 -0.22 9.02 -3.25
CA MET A 194 0.62 10.24 -3.33
C MET A 194 0.28 11.36 -2.34
N ILE A 195 -0.88 11.35 -1.68
CA ILE A 195 -1.16 12.32 -0.61
C ILE A 195 -0.53 11.86 0.71
N GLY A 196 0.67 12.37 1.00
CA GLY A 196 1.31 12.27 2.31
C GLY A 196 0.75 13.28 3.32
N LEU A 197 1.21 13.20 4.58
CA LEU A 197 0.72 14.05 5.67
C LEU A 197 0.84 15.56 5.38
N LYS A 198 1.98 15.99 4.83
CA LYS A 198 2.23 17.41 4.50
C LYS A 198 1.26 17.90 3.43
N THR A 199 1.17 17.19 2.30
CA THR A 199 0.26 17.53 1.20
C THR A 199 -1.20 17.51 1.66
N TYR A 200 -1.57 16.53 2.50
CA TYR A 200 -2.89 16.50 3.12
C TYR A 200 -3.19 17.76 3.92
N GLN A 201 -2.27 18.16 4.82
CA GLN A 201 -2.42 19.36 5.65
C GLN A 201 -2.53 20.63 4.79
N SER A 202 -1.69 20.78 3.77
CA SER A 202 -1.73 21.92 2.84
C SER A 202 -3.06 22.01 2.09
N LEU A 203 -3.55 20.88 1.56
CA LEU A 203 -4.85 20.82 0.87
C LEU A 203 -6.03 21.11 1.83
N ARG A 204 -5.97 20.57 3.05
CA ARG A 204 -6.96 20.84 4.09
C ARG A 204 -7.01 22.32 4.48
N ALA A 205 -5.85 22.98 4.57
CA ALA A 205 -5.77 24.41 4.87
C ALA A 205 -6.41 25.27 3.78
N MET A 206 -6.45 24.80 2.53
CA MET A 206 -7.15 25.45 1.41
C MET A 206 -8.64 25.07 1.31
N GLY A 207 -9.21 24.42 2.34
CA GLY A 207 -10.61 23.98 2.34
C GLY A 207 -10.88 22.69 1.56
N VAL A 208 -9.85 22.02 1.05
CA VAL A 208 -9.98 20.81 0.23
C VAL A 208 -9.96 19.57 1.13
N ALA A 209 -11.13 19.12 1.56
CA ALA A 209 -11.27 17.94 2.43
C ALA A 209 -11.62 16.65 1.70
N ARG A 210 -12.42 16.74 0.63
CA ARG A 210 -12.97 15.59 -0.10
C ARG A 210 -12.44 15.53 -1.53
N ILE A 211 -12.41 14.33 -2.10
CA ILE A 211 -11.98 14.12 -3.49
C ILE A 211 -12.87 14.91 -4.45
N ALA A 212 -14.19 14.99 -4.21
CA ALA A 212 -15.10 15.80 -5.00
C ALA A 212 -14.62 17.26 -5.12
N THR A 213 -14.29 17.89 -3.99
CA THR A 213 -13.77 19.27 -3.97
C THR A 213 -12.46 19.40 -4.74
N LEU A 214 -11.55 18.42 -4.63
CA LEU A 214 -10.26 18.47 -5.35
C LEU A 214 -10.45 18.40 -6.86
N ARG A 215 -11.43 17.62 -7.33
CA ARG A 215 -11.72 17.45 -8.77
C ARG A 215 -12.19 18.73 -9.44
N ASP A 216 -12.90 19.57 -8.71
CA ASP A 216 -13.49 20.82 -9.21
C ASP A 216 -12.48 21.97 -9.22
N ILE A 217 -11.29 21.78 -8.63
CA ILE A 217 -10.20 22.76 -8.70
C ILE A 217 -9.61 22.77 -10.12
N PRO A 218 -9.41 23.95 -10.74
CA PRO A 218 -8.74 24.04 -12.03
C PRO A 218 -7.34 23.40 -11.98
N PRO A 219 -6.95 22.58 -12.97
CA PRO A 219 -5.67 21.87 -12.96
C PRO A 219 -4.46 22.83 -12.91
N GLU A 220 -4.58 24.04 -13.46
CA GLU A 220 -3.54 25.08 -13.43
C GLU A 220 -3.31 25.58 -12.00
N MET A 221 -4.35 25.65 -11.18
CA MET A 221 -4.22 26.01 -9.76
C MET A 221 -3.53 24.90 -8.98
N MET A 222 -3.86 23.64 -9.27
CA MET A 222 -3.17 22.49 -8.67
C MET A 222 -1.68 22.48 -9.03
N GLU A 223 -1.35 22.81 -10.28
CA GLU A 223 0.04 22.94 -10.73
C GLU A 223 0.79 24.07 -10.04
N ARG A 224 0.16 25.24 -9.85
CA ARG A 224 0.78 26.35 -9.11
C ARG A 224 1.13 25.99 -7.66
N VAL A 225 0.29 25.19 -7.00
CA VAL A 225 0.48 24.84 -5.58
C VAL A 225 1.44 23.66 -5.40
N LEU A 226 1.38 22.64 -6.26
CA LEU A 226 2.09 21.37 -6.07
C LEU A 226 3.04 21.01 -7.23
N GLY A 227 3.24 21.91 -8.19
CA GLY A 227 3.99 21.66 -9.42
C GLY A 227 3.35 20.55 -10.26
N LYS A 228 4.20 19.80 -11.00
CA LYS A 228 3.78 18.66 -11.84
C LYS A 228 2.99 17.60 -11.05
N ASN A 229 3.27 17.45 -9.75
CA ASN A 229 2.54 16.53 -8.89
C ASN A 229 1.09 16.97 -8.66
N GLY A 230 0.80 18.27 -8.74
CA GLY A 230 -0.56 18.80 -8.69
C GLY A 230 -1.43 18.33 -9.84
N VAL A 231 -0.90 18.37 -11.07
CA VAL A 231 -1.60 17.85 -12.26
C VAL A 231 -1.83 16.34 -12.15
N ALA A 232 -0.82 15.58 -11.71
CA ALA A 232 -0.96 14.14 -11.50
C ALA A 232 -2.01 13.80 -10.43
N LEU A 233 -2.04 14.56 -9.34
CA LEU A 233 -3.01 14.41 -8.26
C LEU A 233 -4.43 14.75 -8.72
N TRP A 234 -4.59 15.83 -9.49
CA TRP A 234 -5.87 16.22 -10.08
C TRP A 234 -6.43 15.12 -11.01
N LYS A 235 -5.57 14.51 -11.84
CA LYS A 235 -5.94 13.36 -12.68
C LYS A 235 -6.44 12.20 -11.84
N LYS A 236 -5.68 11.81 -10.79
CA LYS A 236 -6.06 10.73 -9.87
C LYS A 236 -7.38 11.01 -9.17
N ALA A 237 -7.62 12.25 -8.72
CA ALA A 237 -8.89 12.63 -8.10
C ALA A 237 -10.06 12.47 -9.07
N ASN A 238 -9.86 12.75 -10.36
CA ASN A 238 -10.86 12.53 -11.42
C ASN A 238 -10.98 11.07 -11.87
N GLY A 239 -10.33 10.12 -11.18
CA GLY A 239 -10.33 8.70 -11.52
C GLY A 239 -9.46 8.36 -12.72
N ILE A 240 -8.58 9.28 -13.15
CA ILE A 240 -7.73 9.12 -14.32
C ILE A 240 -6.33 8.68 -13.88
N ASP A 241 -5.97 7.45 -14.21
CA ASP A 241 -4.62 6.91 -14.00
C ASP A 241 -4.27 5.95 -15.16
N LEU A 242 -3.30 6.35 -15.98
CA LEU A 242 -2.86 5.61 -17.16
C LEU A 242 -1.60 4.76 -16.90
N THR A 243 -1.11 4.70 -15.66
CA THR A 243 0.05 3.88 -15.32
C THR A 243 -0.29 2.40 -15.54
N PRO A 244 0.52 1.64 -16.30
CA PRO A 244 0.31 0.22 -16.52
C PRO A 244 0.73 -0.60 -15.28
N VAL A 245 0.28 -1.84 -15.21
CA VAL A 245 0.85 -2.86 -14.33
C VAL A 245 2.13 -3.37 -15.00
N ILE A 246 3.24 -3.37 -14.27
CA ILE A 246 4.56 -3.75 -14.81
C ILE A 246 5.11 -4.94 -14.02
N ALA A 247 5.33 -6.08 -14.68
CA ALA A 247 5.78 -7.30 -14.02
C ALA A 247 7.15 -7.20 -13.35
N TYR A 248 8.07 -6.49 -13.99
CA TYR A 248 9.43 -6.34 -13.52
C TYR A 248 9.86 -4.88 -13.60
N ALA A 249 10.34 -4.35 -12.48
CA ALA A 249 11.05 -3.08 -12.41
C ALA A 249 12.42 -3.33 -11.80
N GLU A 250 13.48 -2.94 -12.51
CA GLU A 250 14.84 -3.04 -12.01
C GLU A 250 15.03 -2.14 -10.78
N LYS A 251 15.68 -2.67 -9.74
CA LYS A 251 15.98 -1.92 -8.52
C LYS A 251 17.02 -0.84 -8.83
N LYS A 252 16.60 0.44 -8.78
CA LYS A 252 17.45 1.59 -9.14
C LYS A 252 18.42 2.03 -8.05
N SER A 253 18.15 1.69 -6.79
CA SER A 253 18.96 2.13 -5.66
C SER A 253 18.94 1.10 -4.53
N MET A 254 20.04 1.01 -3.81
CA MET A 254 20.18 0.23 -2.58
C MET A 254 20.91 1.08 -1.54
N SER A 255 20.38 1.14 -0.33
CA SER A 255 20.96 1.88 0.79
C SER A 255 20.88 1.05 2.07
N HIS A 256 21.76 1.36 3.02
CA HIS A 256 21.69 0.82 4.36
C HIS A 256 21.84 1.98 5.35
N GLU A 257 20.94 2.04 6.33
CA GLU A 257 20.86 3.11 7.31
C GLU A 257 20.62 2.54 8.70
N THR A 258 21.05 3.27 9.73
CA THR A 258 20.83 2.89 11.13
C THR A 258 20.62 4.15 11.95
N THR A 259 19.52 4.18 12.70
CA THR A 259 19.24 5.26 13.66
C THR A 259 19.83 4.90 15.02
N PHE A 260 20.65 5.78 15.59
CA PHE A 260 21.25 5.55 16.92
C PHE A 260 20.24 5.73 18.05
N GLU A 261 20.38 4.95 19.12
CA GLU A 261 19.56 5.06 20.33
C GLU A 261 19.77 6.36 21.09
N GLN A 262 21.00 6.88 21.06
CA GLN A 262 21.39 8.17 21.60
C GLN A 262 22.29 8.87 20.59
N ASP A 263 22.25 10.19 20.60
CA ASP A 263 23.10 10.99 19.72
C ASP A 263 24.56 10.76 20.13
N SER A 264 25.44 10.60 19.14
CA SER A 264 26.82 10.21 19.37
C SER A 264 27.76 11.15 18.63
N ILE A 265 28.77 11.64 19.34
CA ILE A 265 29.92 12.35 18.76
C ILE A 265 31.16 11.45 18.64
N ASP A 266 31.04 10.19 19.03
CA ASP A 266 32.13 9.21 18.96
C ASP A 266 32.40 8.82 17.50
N VAL A 267 33.46 9.42 16.95
CA VAL A 267 33.91 9.21 15.58
C VAL A 267 34.39 7.77 15.35
N GLN A 268 34.97 7.12 16.36
CA GLN A 268 35.48 5.77 16.22
C GLN A 268 34.34 4.77 16.06
N LYS A 269 33.33 4.86 16.93
CA LYS A 269 32.09 4.09 16.82
C LYS A 269 31.36 4.34 15.49
N MET A 270 31.31 5.59 15.02
CA MET A 270 30.70 5.91 13.72
C MET A 270 31.43 5.24 12.55
N LYS A 271 32.76 5.19 12.56
CA LYS A 271 33.57 4.50 11.54
C LYS A 271 33.33 3.00 11.53
N GLU A 272 33.25 2.38 12.70
CA GLU A 272 32.97 0.94 12.84
C GLU A 272 31.59 0.58 12.28
N ILE A 273 30.56 1.35 12.63
CA ILE A 273 29.21 1.14 12.09
C ILE A 273 29.22 1.35 10.57
N LEU A 274 29.86 2.40 10.07
CA LEU A 274 29.97 2.66 8.63
C LEU A 274 30.63 1.50 7.88
N MET A 275 31.68 0.91 8.44
CA MET A 275 32.35 -0.26 7.87
C MET A 275 31.40 -1.45 7.75
N VAL A 276 30.71 -1.80 8.84
CA VAL A 276 29.71 -2.88 8.85
C VAL A 276 28.57 -2.62 7.85
N MET A 277 28.07 -1.39 7.77
CA MET A 277 27.02 -1.03 6.82
C MET A 277 27.50 -1.16 5.38
N THR A 278 28.75 -0.77 5.10
CA THR A 278 29.37 -0.87 3.77
C THR A 278 29.58 -2.32 3.36
N GLU A 279 30.06 -3.17 4.28
CA GLU A 279 30.22 -4.61 4.04
C GLU A 279 28.89 -5.29 3.70
N LYS A 280 27.83 -4.99 4.47
CA LYS A 280 26.48 -5.52 4.20
C LYS A 280 25.96 -5.08 2.84
N LEU A 281 26.12 -3.79 2.51
CA LEU A 281 25.68 -3.26 1.23
C LEU A 281 26.45 -3.88 0.07
N ALA A 282 27.77 -4.04 0.20
CA ALA A 282 28.62 -4.70 -0.79
C ALA A 282 28.27 -6.18 -0.95
N PHE A 283 27.92 -6.88 0.14
CA PHE A 283 27.43 -8.26 0.06
C PHE A 283 26.10 -8.35 -0.67
N GLN A 284 25.16 -7.43 -0.43
CA GLN A 284 23.85 -7.41 -1.08
C GLN A 284 23.89 -6.98 -2.56
N LEU A 285 24.94 -6.25 -2.98
CA LEU A 285 25.15 -5.83 -4.36
C LEU A 285 25.78 -6.92 -5.24
N ARG A 286 26.46 -7.91 -4.65
CA ARG A 286 27.03 -9.07 -5.34
C ARG A 286 25.96 -10.11 -5.61
#